data_AF-A0A961XFT8-F1
#
_entry.id   AF-A0A961XFT8-F1
#
_cell.length_a   1.000
_cell.length_b   1.000
_cell.length_c   1.000
_cell.angle_alpha   90.00
_cell.angle_beta   90.00
_cell.angle_gamma   90.00
#
_symmetry.space_group_name_H-M   'P 1'
#
loop_
_entity.id
_entity.type
_entity.pdbx_description
1 polymer ?
#
loop_
_entity_poly.entity_id
_entity_poly.type
_entity_poly.pdbx_seq_one_letter_code
_entity_poly.pdbx_strand_id
1 'polypeptide(L)'
;MAEPETGAERPPAPSRLMPAALAGAVLLAVAGGVLFYYATQAATGTAHGDTHGVVVGTTTCEPADFTLPAGRAIFEIHNASDRPIEWEILDGVMVVEERENIAPGFHALLTARLKPGTYEITCGLLSNPRGRLTVTRSGISESARAAPPVTAFIGPLSEFKVYLVTQSAALVQETGRLAEAIKAGDPDAAKAAWLAARLPYKRMETVTGRVADLENAIDPLSDYLEKREEDPGFTGFHRIEYGLWQRGTTDGLGPVADRLLAKVTALKDRLRGLRLAPEDLAGAAARQAGRLASARIAAGEDRWSGADLPDIEANLDGIARGAGLLLPLVTDAAPDIARAYEERLAAARAALAATRSDGADGYPPYDKLDKPARDRLAASFADLEKAIAGMNSAIGLE
;
A
#
# COMPACT_ATOMS: atom_id res chain seq x y z
N MET A 1 64.99 -22.96 35.06
CA MET A 1 64.05 -22.98 33.92
C MET A 1 63.91 -21.55 33.45
N ALA A 2 64.41 -21.26 32.24
CA ALA A 2 64.30 -19.96 31.58
C ALA A 2 63.46 -20.18 30.31
N GLU A 3 62.40 -19.39 30.13
CA GLU A 3 61.62 -19.33 28.88
C GLU A 3 62.33 -18.40 27.87
N PRO A 4 62.32 -18.72 26.57
CA PRO A 4 62.93 -17.88 25.56
C PRO A 4 61.98 -16.76 25.09
N GLU A 5 62.53 -15.55 24.95
CA GLU A 5 61.86 -14.42 24.31
C GLU A 5 61.57 -14.72 22.83
N THR A 6 60.33 -14.50 22.41
CA THR A 6 59.91 -14.59 21.00
C THR A 6 60.23 -13.28 20.29
N GLY A 7 61.08 -13.36 19.27
CA GLY A 7 61.47 -12.21 18.45
C GLY A 7 60.32 -11.66 17.61
N ALA A 8 60.10 -10.35 17.68
CA ALA A 8 59.16 -9.65 16.83
C ALA A 8 59.66 -9.58 15.37
N GLU A 9 58.95 -10.23 14.46
CA GLU A 9 59.22 -10.21 13.02
C GLU A 9 58.77 -8.87 12.41
N ARG A 10 59.66 -8.19 11.68
CA ARG A 10 59.35 -6.90 11.03
C ARG A 10 58.43 -7.11 9.82
N PRO A 11 57.40 -6.28 9.61
CA PRO A 11 56.51 -6.41 8.47
C PRO A 11 57.25 -6.17 7.13
N PRO A 12 56.88 -6.91 6.06
CA PRO A 12 57.52 -6.77 4.75
C PRO A 12 57.24 -5.39 4.14
N ALA A 13 58.26 -4.85 3.46
CA ALA A 13 58.15 -3.55 2.78
C ALA A 13 57.08 -3.60 1.67
N PRO A 14 56.27 -2.54 1.50
CA PRO A 14 55.20 -2.54 0.50
C PRO A 14 55.76 -2.63 -0.92
N SER A 15 55.16 -3.52 -1.72
CA SER A 15 55.47 -3.74 -3.12
C SER A 15 55.40 -2.43 -3.92
N ARG A 16 56.43 -2.14 -4.73
CA ARG A 16 56.48 -0.97 -5.63
C ARG A 16 55.38 -0.94 -6.69
N LEU A 17 54.61 -2.02 -6.84
CA LEU A 17 53.48 -2.12 -7.77
C LEU A 17 52.15 -1.64 -7.17
N MET A 18 52.09 -1.52 -5.84
CA MET A 18 50.88 -1.11 -5.11
C MET A 18 50.41 0.32 -5.44
N PRO A 19 51.29 1.33 -5.63
CA PRO A 19 50.87 2.67 -6.07
C PRO A 19 50.28 2.67 -7.48
N ALA A 20 50.82 1.85 -8.38
CA ALA A 20 50.34 1.74 -9.75
C ALA A 20 48.98 1.04 -9.83
N ALA A 21 48.76 0.01 -9.01
CA ALA A 21 47.46 -0.66 -8.89
C ALA A 21 46.37 0.29 -8.33
N LEU A 22 46.72 1.09 -7.31
CA LEU A 22 45.83 2.11 -6.76
C LEU A 22 45.48 3.20 -7.78
N ALA A 23 46.48 3.69 -8.53
CA ALA A 23 46.24 4.68 -9.58
C ALA A 23 45.35 4.12 -10.70
N GLY A 24 45.54 2.85 -11.08
CA GLY A 24 44.69 2.16 -12.06
C GLY A 24 43.24 2.00 -11.58
N ALA A 25 43.04 1.64 -10.31
CA ALA A 25 41.70 1.51 -9.72
C ALA A 25 40.97 2.85 -9.65
N VAL A 26 41.67 3.93 -9.28
CA VAL A 26 41.10 5.29 -9.27
C VAL A 26 40.71 5.73 -10.68
N LEU A 27 41.55 5.48 -11.68
CA LEU A 27 41.23 5.80 -13.07
C LEU A 27 40.00 5.03 -13.60
N LEU A 28 39.88 3.74 -13.26
CA LEU A 28 38.71 2.92 -13.62
C LEU A 28 37.44 3.40 -12.91
N ALA A 29 37.52 3.77 -11.63
CA ALA A 29 36.40 4.31 -10.88
C ALA A 29 35.92 5.66 -11.46
N VAL A 30 36.85 6.54 -11.82
CA VAL A 30 36.55 7.83 -12.47
C VAL A 30 35.94 7.60 -13.85
N ALA A 31 36.51 6.72 -14.67
CA ALA A 31 35.96 6.40 -15.98
C ALA A 31 34.56 5.77 -15.89
N GLY A 32 34.34 4.88 -14.91
CA GLY A 32 33.02 4.31 -14.62
C GLY A 32 32.00 5.37 -14.17
N GLY A 33 32.41 6.30 -13.31
CA GLY A 33 31.57 7.43 -12.88
C GLY A 33 31.21 8.37 -14.03
N VAL A 34 32.17 8.65 -14.93
CA VAL A 34 31.93 9.46 -16.13
C VAL A 34 30.99 8.76 -17.10
N LEU A 35 31.19 7.46 -17.36
CA LEU A 35 30.30 6.67 -18.21
C LEU A 35 28.89 6.56 -17.63
N PHE A 36 28.75 6.38 -16.32
CA PHE A 36 27.48 6.38 -15.63
C PHE A 36 26.78 7.75 -15.69
N TYR A 37 27.52 8.84 -15.51
CA TYR A 37 27.02 10.20 -15.65
C TYR A 37 26.56 10.51 -17.09
N TYR A 38 27.31 10.06 -18.10
CA TYR A 38 26.89 10.20 -19.49
C TYR A 38 25.68 9.33 -19.83
N ALA A 39 25.62 8.10 -19.33
CA ALA A 39 24.48 7.20 -19.54
C ALA A 39 23.20 7.74 -18.88
N THR A 40 23.29 8.36 -17.70
CA THR A 40 22.15 8.99 -17.01
C THR A 40 21.65 10.24 -17.73
N GLN A 41 22.53 11.03 -18.34
CA GLN A 41 22.14 12.18 -19.16
C GLN A 41 21.59 11.78 -20.55
N ALA A 42 22.02 10.64 -21.09
CA ALA A 42 21.63 10.16 -22.43
C ALA A 42 20.46 9.17 -22.42
N ALA A 43 20.07 8.65 -21.26
CA ALA A 43 18.94 7.73 -21.12
C ALA A 43 17.61 8.49 -21.27
N THR A 44 17.18 8.69 -22.51
CA THR A 44 15.78 9.04 -22.80
C THR A 44 14.96 7.77 -22.79
N GLY A 45 14.25 7.52 -21.69
CA GLY A 45 13.22 6.48 -21.65
C GLY A 45 12.19 6.69 -22.78
N THR A 46 11.57 5.61 -23.24
CA THR A 46 10.46 5.68 -24.20
C THR A 46 9.42 6.69 -23.73
N ALA A 47 9.11 7.68 -24.57
CA ALA A 47 8.10 8.70 -24.29
C ALA A 47 6.75 8.03 -24.01
N HIS A 48 6.42 7.94 -22.73
CA HIS A 48 5.06 7.71 -22.24
C HIS A 48 4.46 9.12 -22.13
N GLY A 49 3.22 9.32 -22.62
CA GLY A 49 2.63 10.66 -22.78
C GLY A 49 2.80 11.57 -21.56
N ASP A 50 2.91 12.89 -21.81
CA ASP A 50 3.14 14.00 -20.88
C ASP A 50 3.32 13.62 -19.40
N THR A 51 4.50 13.12 -19.05
CA THR A 51 4.91 12.91 -17.65
C THR A 51 5.14 14.26 -16.98
N HIS A 52 4.53 14.47 -15.81
CA HIS A 52 4.64 15.69 -15.01
C HIS A 52 5.60 15.48 -13.84
N GLY A 53 6.77 16.12 -13.89
CA GLY A 53 7.75 16.03 -12.81
C GLY A 53 7.36 16.87 -11.59
N VAL A 54 7.57 16.32 -10.39
CA VAL A 54 7.47 17.03 -9.10
C VAL A 54 8.68 16.69 -8.23
N VAL A 55 9.39 17.70 -7.75
CA VAL A 55 10.47 17.55 -6.77
C VAL A 55 9.93 17.88 -5.39
N VAL A 56 9.97 16.93 -4.47
CA VAL A 56 9.46 17.09 -3.11
C VAL A 56 10.62 17.23 -2.14
N GLY A 57 10.78 18.43 -1.58
CA GLY A 57 11.71 18.72 -0.50
C GLY A 57 11.07 18.52 0.88
N THR A 58 11.79 18.91 1.94
CA THR A 58 11.34 18.70 3.33
C THR A 58 10.03 19.42 3.69
N THR A 59 9.72 20.55 3.03
CA THR A 59 8.50 21.34 3.34
C THR A 59 7.79 21.93 2.12
N THR A 60 8.32 21.74 0.92
CA THR A 60 7.83 22.34 -0.33
C THR A 60 8.00 21.37 -1.48
N CYS A 61 7.21 21.56 -2.54
CA CYS A 61 7.32 20.83 -3.79
C CYS A 61 7.51 21.80 -4.96
N GLU A 62 8.20 21.38 -6.01
CA GLU A 62 8.42 22.16 -7.23
C GLU A 62 8.09 21.32 -8.48
N PRO A 63 7.12 21.73 -9.32
CA PRO A 63 6.21 22.85 -9.08
C PRO A 63 5.23 22.53 -7.93
N ALA A 64 4.79 23.58 -7.24
CA ALA A 64 3.73 23.45 -6.25
C ALA A 64 2.34 23.37 -6.90
N ASP A 65 2.17 23.90 -8.11
CA ASP A 65 0.88 23.92 -8.80
C ASP A 65 0.96 23.26 -10.17
N PHE A 66 -0.06 22.48 -10.50
CA PHE A 66 -0.24 21.84 -11.79
C PHE A 66 -1.51 22.34 -12.48
N THR A 67 -1.48 22.45 -13.81
CA THR A 67 -2.69 22.58 -14.63
C THR A 67 -2.59 21.64 -15.82
N LEU A 68 -3.54 20.71 -15.94
CA LEU A 68 -3.51 19.67 -16.96
C LEU A 68 -4.93 19.29 -17.43
N PRO A 69 -5.09 18.70 -18.62
CA PRO A 69 -6.38 18.20 -19.09
C PRO A 69 -6.87 16.99 -18.29
N ALA A 70 -8.18 16.83 -18.18
CA ALA A 70 -8.80 15.63 -17.62
C ALA A 70 -8.41 14.38 -18.41
N GLY A 71 -8.34 13.25 -17.72
CA GLY A 71 -7.87 11.98 -18.26
C GLY A 71 -6.69 11.42 -17.49
N ARG A 72 -5.94 10.53 -18.14
CA ARG A 72 -4.77 9.87 -17.53
C ARG A 72 -3.58 10.85 -17.48
N ALA A 73 -3.04 11.04 -16.28
CA ALA A 73 -1.83 11.80 -16.01
C ALA A 73 -0.79 10.88 -15.33
N ILE A 74 0.48 11.08 -15.65
CA ILE A 74 1.59 10.41 -14.97
C ILE A 74 2.41 11.50 -14.27
N PHE A 75 2.67 11.32 -12.98
CA PHE A 75 3.56 12.16 -12.21
C PHE A 75 4.86 11.41 -11.92
N GLU A 76 5.99 12.08 -12.11
CA GLU A 76 7.29 11.59 -11.68
C GLU A 76 7.72 12.36 -10.43
N ILE A 77 7.73 11.67 -9.30
CA ILE A 77 7.96 12.23 -7.98
C ILE A 77 9.40 11.96 -7.57
N HIS A 78 10.20 13.01 -7.45
CA HIS A 78 11.56 12.94 -6.92
C HIS A 78 11.58 13.38 -5.46
N ASN A 79 12.03 12.50 -4.56
CA ASN A 79 12.23 12.84 -3.17
C ASN A 79 13.60 13.52 -2.97
N ALA A 80 13.61 14.85 -2.89
CA ALA A 80 14.78 15.66 -2.57
C ALA A 80 14.90 15.97 -1.06
N SER A 81 14.12 15.31 -0.21
CA SER A 81 14.22 15.44 1.25
C SER A 81 15.20 14.42 1.85
N ASP A 82 15.42 14.51 3.16
CA ASP A 82 16.32 13.65 3.93
C ASP A 82 15.62 12.43 4.56
N ARG A 83 14.33 12.19 4.26
CA ARG A 83 13.52 11.09 4.80
C ARG A 83 12.63 10.47 3.74
N PRO A 84 12.13 9.23 3.92
CA PRO A 84 11.09 8.69 3.06
C PRO A 84 9.87 9.61 3.06
N ILE A 85 9.23 9.76 1.90
CA ILE A 85 8.03 10.58 1.74
C ILE A 85 6.91 9.77 1.09
N GLU A 86 5.72 10.34 1.16
CA GLU A 86 4.59 10.03 0.31
C GLU A 86 4.19 11.27 -0.50
N TRP A 87 3.53 11.05 -1.63
CA TRP A 87 2.94 12.10 -2.45
C TRP A 87 1.51 11.70 -2.82
N GLU A 88 0.55 12.56 -2.48
CA GLU A 88 -0.88 12.29 -2.57
C GLU A 88 -1.58 13.40 -3.38
N ILE A 89 -2.63 13.03 -4.09
CA ILE A 89 -3.61 13.94 -4.69
C ILE A 89 -4.88 13.86 -3.84
N LEU A 90 -5.39 14.99 -3.37
CA LEU A 90 -6.49 15.08 -2.41
C LEU A 90 -7.70 15.83 -3.00
N ASP A 91 -8.91 15.38 -2.65
CA ASP A 91 -10.17 16.09 -2.84
C ASP A 91 -10.82 16.34 -1.47
N GLY A 92 -10.48 17.48 -0.86
CA GLY A 92 -10.79 17.78 0.54
C GLY A 92 -10.06 16.82 1.48
N VAL A 93 -10.80 15.99 2.22
CA VAL A 93 -10.22 15.01 3.16
C VAL A 93 -9.98 13.63 2.54
N MET A 94 -10.17 13.50 1.22
CA MET A 94 -10.16 12.23 0.51
C MET A 94 -8.89 12.11 -0.32
N VAL A 95 -8.18 10.99 -0.20
CA VAL A 95 -7.07 10.66 -1.11
C VAL A 95 -7.63 10.12 -2.43
N VAL A 96 -7.30 10.80 -3.52
CA VAL A 96 -7.66 10.44 -4.91
C VAL A 96 -6.66 9.43 -5.45
N GLU A 97 -5.37 9.73 -5.33
CA GLU A 97 -4.27 8.81 -5.61
C GLU A 97 -3.04 9.12 -4.76
N GLU A 98 -2.22 8.10 -4.50
CA GLU A 98 -1.03 8.23 -3.64
C GLU A 98 0.15 7.37 -4.10
N ARG A 99 1.36 7.83 -3.77
CA ARG A 99 2.58 7.03 -3.83
C ARG A 99 3.36 7.17 -2.52
N GLU A 100 3.42 6.08 -1.77
CA GLU A 100 4.15 5.99 -0.50
C GLU A 100 5.59 5.48 -0.64
N ASN A 101 6.35 5.59 0.45
CA ASN A 101 7.67 4.95 0.65
C ASN A 101 8.73 5.36 -0.39
N ILE A 102 8.68 6.61 -0.87
CA ILE A 102 9.69 7.13 -1.80
C ILE A 102 10.93 7.50 -0.98
N ALA A 103 11.99 6.70 -1.05
CA ALA A 103 13.21 6.92 -0.27
C ALA A 103 13.96 8.21 -0.69
N PRO A 104 14.79 8.81 0.20
CA PRO A 104 15.61 9.98 -0.13
C PRO A 104 16.45 9.78 -1.40
N GLY A 105 16.34 10.70 -2.35
CA GLY A 105 17.04 10.67 -3.64
C GLY A 105 16.43 9.75 -4.70
N PHE A 106 15.29 9.09 -4.45
CA PHE A 106 14.63 8.21 -5.40
C PHE A 106 13.52 8.92 -6.18
N HIS A 107 13.26 8.40 -7.38
CA HIS A 107 12.14 8.76 -8.22
C HIS A 107 11.06 7.66 -8.15
N ALA A 108 9.79 8.07 -8.12
CA ALA A 108 8.66 7.16 -8.23
C ALA A 108 7.62 7.71 -9.21
N LEU A 109 6.98 6.81 -9.96
CA LEU A 109 5.87 7.19 -10.84
C LEU A 109 4.54 6.99 -10.11
N LEU A 110 3.66 7.98 -10.21
CA LEU A 110 2.25 7.86 -9.88
C LEU A 110 1.42 8.06 -11.15
N THR A 111 0.56 7.10 -11.47
CA THR A 111 -0.42 7.28 -12.56
C THR A 111 -1.77 7.56 -11.94
N ALA A 112 -2.38 8.69 -12.28
CA ALA A 112 -3.71 9.06 -11.83
C ALA A 112 -4.64 9.29 -13.03
N ARG A 113 -5.92 8.96 -12.90
CA ARG A 113 -6.95 9.37 -13.85
C ARG A 113 -7.81 10.44 -13.21
N LEU A 114 -7.74 11.65 -13.75
CA LEU A 114 -8.24 12.84 -13.09
C LEU A 114 -9.46 13.41 -13.82
N LYS A 115 -10.49 13.73 -13.05
CA LYS A 115 -11.70 14.39 -13.55
C LYS A 115 -11.52 15.91 -13.53
N PRO A 116 -12.27 16.66 -14.35
CA PRO A 116 -12.23 18.12 -14.27
C PRO A 116 -12.55 18.60 -12.86
N GLY A 117 -11.67 19.38 -12.25
CA GLY A 117 -11.75 19.71 -10.83
C GLY A 117 -10.53 20.46 -10.31
N THR A 118 -10.54 20.77 -9.02
CA THR A 118 -9.37 21.31 -8.30
C THR A 118 -9.08 20.39 -7.14
N TYR A 119 -7.85 19.91 -7.09
CA TYR A 119 -7.33 19.00 -6.09
C TYR A 119 -6.20 19.67 -5.31
N GLU A 120 -5.92 19.18 -4.11
CA GLU A 120 -4.73 19.54 -3.34
C GLU A 120 -3.66 18.44 -3.54
N ILE A 121 -2.38 18.79 -3.38
CA ILE A 121 -1.28 17.81 -3.38
C ILE A 121 -0.42 17.95 -2.13
N THR A 122 0.08 16.82 -1.62
CA THR A 122 1.01 16.81 -0.48
C THR A 122 2.44 17.09 -0.93
N CYS A 123 3.19 17.79 -0.09
CA CYS A 123 4.55 18.23 -0.40
C CYS A 123 5.50 17.94 0.77
N GLY A 124 5.65 16.66 1.11
CA GLY A 124 6.72 16.12 1.96
C GLY A 124 6.27 15.41 3.24
N LEU A 125 5.24 15.90 3.93
CA LEU A 125 4.74 15.32 5.19
C LEU A 125 3.23 15.04 5.10
N LEU A 126 2.82 13.89 5.67
CA LEU A 126 1.43 13.51 5.94
C LEU A 126 0.68 14.75 6.42
N SER A 127 -0.46 15.08 5.80
CA SER A 127 -1.41 16.12 6.24
C SER A 127 -1.02 17.61 6.12
N ASN A 128 -0.11 18.00 5.21
CA ASN A 128 0.14 19.42 4.90
C ASN A 128 0.00 19.74 3.40
N PRO A 129 -1.23 20.00 2.88
CA PRO A 129 -1.42 20.38 1.48
C PRO A 129 -0.74 21.73 1.23
N ARG A 130 0.18 21.77 0.26
CA ARG A 130 0.88 23.01 -0.12
C ARG A 130 0.91 23.28 -1.62
N GLY A 131 0.30 22.40 -2.40
CA GLY A 131 0.18 22.55 -3.83
C GLY A 131 -1.23 22.33 -4.35
N ARG A 132 -1.53 22.85 -5.55
CA ARG A 132 -2.85 22.75 -6.17
C ARG A 132 -2.77 22.14 -7.56
N LEU A 133 -3.61 21.15 -7.82
CA LEU A 133 -3.75 20.51 -9.12
C LEU A 133 -5.09 20.92 -9.75
N THR A 134 -5.03 21.70 -10.82
CA THR A 134 -6.21 22.13 -11.59
C THR A 134 -6.37 21.25 -12.81
N VAL A 135 -7.50 20.57 -12.92
CA VAL A 135 -7.79 19.65 -14.02
C VAL A 135 -8.87 20.26 -14.89
N THR A 136 -8.50 20.57 -16.14
CA THR A 136 -9.38 21.22 -17.11
C THR A 136 -10.21 20.21 -17.88
N ARG A 137 -11.36 20.59 -18.44
CA ARG A 137 -12.10 19.70 -19.35
C ARG A 137 -11.26 19.43 -20.60
N SER A 138 -11.15 18.17 -20.98
CA SER A 138 -10.57 17.74 -22.25
C SER A 138 -11.65 17.08 -23.12
N GLY A 139 -11.51 17.18 -24.44
CA GLY A 139 -12.43 16.57 -25.41
C GLY A 139 -12.09 15.12 -25.76
N ILE A 140 -11.13 14.48 -25.06
CA ILE A 140 -10.70 13.11 -25.35
C ILE A 140 -11.68 12.15 -24.68
N SER A 141 -12.83 12.02 -25.32
CA SER A 141 -13.84 10.98 -25.12
C SER A 141 -14.08 10.32 -26.49
N GLU A 142 -13.02 9.75 -27.06
CA GLU A 142 -13.11 8.98 -28.32
C GLU A 142 -12.64 7.55 -28.09
N SER A 143 -13.39 6.83 -27.25
CA SER A 143 -13.73 5.40 -27.42
C SER A 143 -14.66 4.91 -26.31
N ALA A 144 -15.59 5.77 -25.86
CA ALA A 144 -16.67 5.30 -25.03
C ALA A 144 -17.52 4.32 -25.86
N ARG A 145 -17.27 3.01 -25.71
CA ARG A 145 -18.35 2.03 -25.77
C ARG A 145 -19.51 2.65 -24.99
N ALA A 146 -20.71 2.67 -25.56
CA ALA A 146 -21.86 3.29 -24.92
C ALA A 146 -21.91 2.84 -23.44
N ALA A 147 -21.53 3.74 -22.54
CA ALA A 147 -21.39 3.41 -21.13
C ALA A 147 -22.74 2.86 -20.66
N PRO A 148 -22.78 1.79 -19.84
CA PRO A 148 -24.03 1.32 -19.29
C PRO A 148 -24.79 2.48 -18.66
N PRO A 149 -26.13 2.53 -18.79
CA PRO A 149 -26.91 3.59 -18.16
C PRO A 149 -26.62 3.58 -16.66
N VAL A 150 -26.61 4.75 -16.00
CA VAL A 150 -26.28 4.88 -14.57
C VAL A 150 -27.11 3.92 -13.69
N THR A 151 -28.35 3.61 -14.11
CA THR A 151 -29.24 2.66 -13.45
C THR A 151 -28.68 1.24 -13.37
N ALA A 152 -27.81 0.83 -14.31
CA ALA A 152 -27.14 -0.46 -14.31
C ALA A 152 -26.20 -0.64 -13.10
N PHE A 153 -25.75 0.46 -12.48
CA PHE A 153 -24.86 0.43 -11.32
C PHE A 153 -25.59 0.46 -9.97
N ILE A 154 -26.91 0.66 -9.94
CA ILE A 154 -27.69 0.70 -8.69
C ILE A 154 -27.56 -0.63 -7.93
N GLY A 155 -27.68 -1.75 -8.63
CA GLY A 155 -27.51 -3.09 -8.05
C GLY A 155 -26.11 -3.29 -7.46
N PRO A 156 -25.05 -3.22 -8.29
CA PRO A 156 -23.66 -3.31 -7.82
C PRO A 156 -23.33 -2.41 -6.63
N LEU A 157 -23.69 -1.12 -6.68
CA LEU A 157 -23.42 -0.18 -5.60
C LEU A 157 -24.19 -0.51 -4.32
N SER A 158 -25.46 -0.93 -4.44
CA SER A 158 -26.26 -1.34 -3.28
C SER A 158 -25.72 -2.60 -2.64
N GLU A 159 -25.32 -3.57 -3.45
CA GLU A 159 -24.76 -4.83 -3.00
C GLU A 159 -23.39 -4.64 -2.31
N PHE A 160 -22.55 -3.73 -2.84
CA PHE A 160 -21.31 -3.37 -2.18
C PHE A 160 -21.55 -2.62 -0.87
N LYS A 161 -22.55 -1.74 -0.81
CA LYS A 161 -22.93 -1.06 0.43
C LYS A 161 -23.41 -2.04 1.50
N VAL A 162 -24.19 -3.06 1.13
CA VAL A 162 -24.58 -4.15 2.04
C VAL A 162 -23.35 -4.90 2.55
N TYR A 163 -22.39 -5.19 1.67
CA TYR A 163 -21.13 -5.82 2.05
C TYR A 163 -20.36 -4.98 3.09
N LEU A 164 -20.17 -3.68 2.85
CA LEU A 164 -19.49 -2.78 3.79
C LEU A 164 -20.22 -2.67 5.13
N VAL A 165 -21.56 -2.57 5.13
CA VAL A 165 -22.36 -2.56 6.37
C VAL A 165 -22.22 -3.87 7.14
N THR A 166 -22.16 -5.00 6.44
CA THR A 166 -22.01 -6.33 7.05
C THR A 166 -20.62 -6.50 7.67
N GLN A 167 -19.57 -6.17 6.92
CA GLN A 167 -18.19 -6.27 7.41
C GLN A 167 -17.91 -5.28 8.55
N SER A 168 -18.44 -4.06 8.49
CA SER A 168 -18.28 -3.09 9.58
C SER A 168 -19.07 -3.46 10.84
N ALA A 169 -20.22 -4.12 10.69
CA ALA A 169 -20.93 -4.68 11.85
C ALA A 169 -20.16 -5.85 12.49
N ALA A 170 -19.60 -6.75 11.67
CA ALA A 170 -18.73 -7.83 12.14
C ALA A 170 -17.47 -7.27 12.83
N LEU A 171 -16.84 -6.25 12.25
CA LEU A 171 -15.69 -5.58 12.85
C LEU A 171 -15.99 -5.08 14.27
N VAL A 172 -17.08 -4.32 14.46
CA VAL A 172 -17.48 -3.83 15.79
C VAL A 172 -17.72 -4.98 16.77
N GLN A 173 -18.36 -6.06 16.31
CA GLN A 173 -18.62 -7.22 17.15
C GLN A 173 -17.33 -7.92 17.60
N GLU A 174 -16.43 -8.22 16.66
CA GLU A 174 -15.18 -8.93 16.95
C GLU A 174 -14.20 -8.05 17.74
N THR A 175 -14.12 -6.75 17.46
CA THR A 175 -13.36 -5.81 18.31
C THR A 175 -13.92 -5.73 19.72
N GLY A 176 -15.25 -5.86 19.89
CA GLY A 176 -15.87 -5.98 21.20
C GLY A 176 -15.38 -7.22 21.95
N ARG A 177 -15.33 -8.38 21.27
CA ARG A 177 -14.78 -9.61 21.86
C ARG A 177 -13.30 -9.49 22.23
N LEU A 178 -12.51 -8.84 21.38
CA LEU A 178 -11.10 -8.53 21.69
C LEU A 178 -10.98 -7.67 22.96
N ALA A 179 -11.79 -6.63 23.10
CA ALA A 179 -11.76 -5.77 24.29
C ALA A 179 -12.12 -6.55 25.56
N GLU A 180 -13.11 -7.45 25.50
CA GLU A 180 -13.47 -8.30 26.63
C GLU A 180 -12.37 -9.32 26.97
N ALA A 181 -11.75 -9.95 25.96
CA ALA A 181 -10.63 -10.87 26.19
C ALA A 181 -9.42 -10.18 26.85
N ILE A 182 -9.10 -8.95 26.43
CA ILE A 182 -8.07 -8.12 27.05
C ILE A 182 -8.40 -7.81 28.51
N LYS A 183 -9.64 -7.39 28.79
CA LYS A 183 -10.11 -7.08 30.16
C LYS A 183 -10.12 -8.31 31.07
N ALA A 184 -10.36 -9.49 30.51
CA ALA A 184 -10.32 -10.75 31.24
C ALA A 184 -8.90 -11.16 31.69
N GLY A 185 -7.85 -10.51 31.17
CA GLY A 185 -6.48 -10.81 31.57
C GLY A 185 -5.90 -12.07 30.93
N ASP A 186 -6.48 -12.55 29.82
CA ASP A 186 -6.06 -13.77 29.12
C ASP A 186 -5.37 -13.42 27.79
N PRO A 187 -4.02 -13.46 27.73
CA PRO A 187 -3.28 -13.12 26.52
C PRO A 187 -3.56 -14.05 25.34
N ASP A 188 -3.83 -15.34 25.57
CA ASP A 188 -4.01 -16.29 24.48
C ASP A 188 -5.41 -16.16 23.88
N ALA A 189 -6.44 -15.97 24.72
CA ALA A 189 -7.77 -15.60 24.24
C ALA A 189 -7.76 -14.25 23.49
N ALA A 190 -6.99 -13.26 23.98
CA ALA A 190 -6.85 -11.97 23.32
C ALA A 190 -6.15 -12.07 21.96
N LYS A 191 -5.12 -12.92 21.81
CA LYS A 191 -4.46 -13.17 20.51
C LYS A 191 -5.44 -13.75 19.49
N ALA A 192 -6.21 -14.76 19.89
CA ALA A 192 -7.22 -15.36 19.01
C ALA A 192 -8.30 -14.34 18.61
N ALA A 193 -8.77 -13.53 19.56
CA ALA A 193 -9.74 -12.48 19.28
C ALA A 193 -9.17 -11.36 18.39
N TRP A 194 -7.88 -11.06 18.52
CA TRP A 194 -7.21 -10.06 17.69
C TRP A 194 -7.18 -10.49 16.22
N LEU A 195 -6.79 -11.75 15.96
CA LEU A 195 -6.81 -12.33 14.61
C LEU A 195 -8.23 -12.28 14.01
N ALA A 196 -9.25 -12.67 14.78
CA ALA A 196 -10.63 -12.63 14.33
C ALA A 196 -11.12 -11.20 14.02
N ALA A 197 -10.72 -10.22 14.83
CA ALA A 197 -11.14 -8.83 14.66
C ALA A 197 -10.50 -8.12 13.46
N ARG A 198 -9.33 -8.57 12.97
CA ARG A 198 -8.67 -7.99 11.80
C ARG A 198 -9.37 -8.31 10.49
N LEU A 199 -9.85 -9.54 10.32
CA LEU A 199 -10.33 -10.01 9.02
C LEU A 199 -11.48 -9.14 8.44
N PRO A 200 -12.49 -8.70 9.21
CA PRO A 200 -13.51 -7.80 8.68
C PRO A 200 -12.96 -6.42 8.29
N TYR A 201 -11.94 -5.90 8.99
CA TYR A 201 -11.29 -4.64 8.64
C TYR A 201 -10.54 -4.77 7.31
N LYS A 202 -9.69 -5.80 7.17
CA LYS A 202 -8.91 -6.05 5.93
C LYS A 202 -9.80 -6.31 4.71
N ARG A 203 -10.96 -6.96 4.90
CA ARG A 203 -12.00 -7.09 3.85
C ARG A 203 -12.56 -5.77 3.33
N MET A 204 -12.55 -4.71 4.14
CA MET A 204 -13.04 -3.38 3.76
C MET A 204 -11.94 -2.42 3.30
N GLU A 205 -10.68 -2.83 3.31
CA GLU A 205 -9.54 -1.92 3.15
C GLU A 205 -9.47 -1.24 1.77
N THR A 206 -10.21 -1.77 0.79
CA THR A 206 -10.45 -1.09 -0.50
C THR A 206 -11.08 0.29 -0.33
N VAL A 207 -11.80 0.56 0.75
CA VAL A 207 -12.46 1.86 1.00
C VAL A 207 -12.04 2.56 2.29
N THR A 208 -11.21 1.95 3.14
CA THR A 208 -10.77 2.56 4.41
C THR A 208 -9.81 3.73 4.19
N GLY A 209 -9.03 3.72 3.10
CA GLY A 209 -8.20 4.88 2.68
C GLY A 209 -8.99 6.18 2.48
N ARG A 210 -10.31 6.09 2.29
CA ARG A 210 -11.21 7.25 2.19
C ARG A 210 -11.54 7.89 3.54
N VAL A 211 -11.07 7.30 4.63
CA VAL A 211 -11.31 7.72 6.01
C VAL A 211 -10.00 7.66 6.79
N ALA A 212 -8.95 8.27 6.22
CA ALA A 212 -7.58 8.24 6.71
C ALA A 212 -7.43 8.58 8.22
N ASP A 213 -8.25 9.49 8.76
CA ASP A 213 -8.23 9.81 10.19
C ASP A 213 -8.61 8.63 11.10
N LEU A 214 -9.47 7.74 10.61
CA LEU A 214 -9.87 6.52 11.30
C LEU A 214 -8.89 5.39 11.03
N GLU A 215 -8.42 5.24 9.80
CA GLU A 215 -7.39 4.26 9.44
C GLU A 215 -6.13 4.46 10.30
N ASN A 216 -5.61 5.69 10.38
CA ASN A 216 -4.44 6.03 11.21
C ASN A 216 -4.66 5.83 12.72
N ALA A 217 -5.92 5.67 13.17
CA ALA A 217 -6.24 5.37 14.56
C ALA A 217 -6.56 3.88 14.79
N ILE A 218 -6.88 3.13 13.74
CA ILE A 218 -7.30 1.73 13.79
C ILE A 218 -6.11 0.82 13.50
N ASP A 219 -5.30 1.14 12.49
CA ASP A 219 -4.22 0.28 11.99
C ASP A 219 -2.89 1.01 11.73
N PRO A 220 -2.42 1.91 12.62
CA PRO A 220 -1.13 2.57 12.40
C PRO A 220 0.03 1.58 12.55
N LEU A 221 0.95 1.58 11.58
CA LEU A 221 2.21 0.85 11.67
C LEU A 221 3.25 1.68 12.42
N SER A 222 3.94 1.07 13.38
CA SER A 222 4.94 1.78 14.20
C SER A 222 6.08 2.34 13.35
N ASP A 223 6.45 1.69 12.24
CA ASP A 223 7.51 2.17 11.34
C ASP A 223 7.21 3.51 10.66
N TYR A 224 5.94 3.95 10.65
CA TYR A 224 5.53 5.26 10.12
C TYR A 224 5.40 6.34 11.19
N LEU A 225 5.70 6.04 12.45
CA LEU A 225 5.59 6.97 13.56
C LEU A 225 6.98 7.43 14.01
N GLU A 226 7.11 8.72 14.35
CA GLU A 226 8.39 9.35 14.70
C GLU A 226 9.09 8.60 15.85
N LYS A 227 8.32 8.21 16.86
CA LYS A 227 8.83 7.49 18.04
C LYS A 227 8.50 6.00 18.03
N ARG A 228 8.09 5.45 16.89
CA ARG A 228 7.71 4.05 16.73
C ARG A 228 6.74 3.56 17.80
N GLU A 229 7.06 2.49 18.52
CA GLU A 229 6.22 1.91 19.56
C GLU A 229 6.04 2.82 20.78
N GLU A 230 6.90 3.83 20.94
CA GLU A 230 6.81 4.84 22.00
C GLU A 230 5.98 6.07 21.58
N ASP A 231 5.52 6.11 20.33
CA ASP A 231 4.75 7.22 19.81
C ASP A 231 3.32 7.24 20.39
N PRO A 232 2.81 8.39 20.85
CA PRO A 232 1.41 8.51 21.27
C PRO A 232 0.39 8.16 20.18
N GLY A 233 0.80 8.24 18.91
CA GLY A 233 0.05 7.79 17.74
C GLY A 233 -0.02 6.28 17.58
N PHE A 234 0.86 5.51 18.24
CA PHE A 234 0.89 4.06 18.15
C PHE A 234 -0.27 3.46 18.93
N THR A 235 -1.38 3.24 18.22
CA THR A 235 -2.67 2.85 18.76
C THR A 235 -3.27 1.69 17.96
N GLY A 236 -4.54 1.37 18.18
CA GLY A 236 -5.26 0.42 17.35
C GLY A 236 -4.74 -1.02 17.42
N PHE A 237 -4.90 -1.76 16.32
CA PHE A 237 -4.59 -3.18 16.25
C PHE A 237 -3.11 -3.46 16.53
N HIS A 238 -2.18 -2.78 15.87
CA HIS A 238 -0.75 -3.06 16.03
C HIS A 238 -0.21 -2.71 17.43
N ARG A 239 -0.79 -1.71 18.13
CA ARG A 239 -0.43 -1.46 19.54
C ARG A 239 -0.85 -2.60 20.47
N ILE A 240 -2.00 -3.21 20.19
CA ILE A 240 -2.49 -4.39 20.91
C ILE A 240 -1.61 -5.59 20.56
N GLU A 241 -1.29 -5.79 19.28
CA GLU A 241 -0.41 -6.84 18.80
C GLU A 241 0.95 -6.83 19.52
N TYR A 242 1.59 -5.66 19.59
CA TYR A 242 2.83 -5.47 20.34
C TYR A 242 2.71 -5.90 21.82
N GLY A 243 1.61 -5.55 22.48
CA GLY A 243 1.37 -5.97 23.87
C GLY A 243 1.23 -7.48 24.01
N LEU A 244 0.46 -8.11 23.12
CA LEU A 244 0.11 -9.52 23.20
C LEU A 244 1.26 -10.47 22.77
N TRP A 245 1.96 -10.16 21.69
CA TRP A 245 3.01 -11.03 21.14
C TRP A 245 4.41 -10.65 21.64
N GLN A 246 4.77 -9.37 21.63
CA GLN A 246 6.12 -8.95 22.04
C GLN A 246 6.26 -8.87 23.56
N ARG A 247 5.23 -8.43 24.28
CA ARG A 247 5.26 -8.28 25.74
C ARG A 247 4.56 -9.42 26.49
N GLY A 248 3.74 -10.22 25.81
CA GLY A 248 3.05 -11.36 26.41
C GLY A 248 2.03 -10.99 27.49
N THR A 249 1.46 -9.78 27.45
CA THR A 249 0.55 -9.29 28.50
C THR A 249 -0.63 -8.50 27.93
N THR A 250 -1.74 -8.50 28.65
CA THR A 250 -2.88 -7.60 28.43
C THR A 250 -2.80 -6.31 29.26
N ASP A 251 -1.80 -6.20 30.14
CA ASP A 251 -1.63 -5.06 31.03
C ASP A 251 -1.50 -3.75 30.24
N GLY A 252 -2.36 -2.78 30.59
CA GLY A 252 -2.41 -1.48 29.92
C GLY A 252 -3.03 -1.49 28.52
N LEU A 253 -3.50 -2.63 28.00
CA LEU A 253 -4.16 -2.72 26.70
C LEU A 253 -5.66 -2.38 26.76
N GLY A 254 -6.30 -2.43 27.94
CA GLY A 254 -7.72 -2.12 28.11
C GLY A 254 -8.13 -0.77 27.48
N PRO A 255 -7.48 0.35 27.84
CA PRO A 255 -7.75 1.66 27.23
C PRO A 255 -7.50 1.71 25.71
N VAL A 256 -6.54 0.93 25.21
CA VAL A 256 -6.25 0.85 23.76
C VAL A 256 -7.38 0.12 23.04
N ALA A 257 -7.87 -0.98 23.61
CA ALA A 257 -8.97 -1.77 23.05
C ALA A 257 -10.29 -0.99 23.06
N ASP A 258 -10.59 -0.26 24.14
CA ASP A 258 -11.78 0.59 24.22
C ASP A 258 -11.72 1.72 23.18
N ARG A 259 -10.54 2.35 22.98
CA ARG A 259 -10.34 3.34 21.92
C ARG A 259 -10.51 2.74 20.53
N LEU A 260 -9.95 1.55 20.28
CA LEU A 260 -10.10 0.84 19.02
C LEU A 260 -11.59 0.55 18.73
N LEU A 261 -12.34 0.04 19.72
CA LEU A 261 -13.77 -0.22 19.61
C LEU A 261 -14.56 1.05 19.24
N ALA A 262 -14.24 2.18 19.86
CA ALA A 262 -14.84 3.46 19.52
C ALA A 262 -14.52 3.89 18.08
N LYS A 263 -13.28 3.71 17.62
CA LYS A 263 -12.85 4.07 16.26
C LYS A 263 -13.49 3.18 15.19
N VAL A 264 -13.58 1.87 15.40
CA VAL A 264 -14.27 0.98 14.45
C VAL A 264 -15.79 1.22 14.42
N THR A 265 -16.37 1.68 15.54
CA THR A 265 -17.77 2.12 15.57
C THR A 265 -17.96 3.40 14.75
N ALA A 266 -17.06 4.37 14.89
CA ALA A 266 -17.07 5.58 14.06
C ALA A 266 -16.85 5.26 12.58
N LEU A 267 -15.99 4.27 12.25
CA LEU A 267 -15.79 3.77 10.89
C LEU A 267 -17.09 3.23 10.31
N LYS A 268 -17.80 2.37 11.04
CA LYS A 268 -19.11 1.85 10.65
C LYS A 268 -20.09 2.97 10.33
N ASP A 269 -20.14 4.01 11.15
CA ASP A 269 -21.03 5.16 10.92
C ASP A 269 -20.62 5.97 9.69
N ARG A 270 -19.32 6.19 9.47
CA ARG A 270 -18.82 6.91 8.29
C ARG A 270 -19.04 6.13 7.00
N LEU A 271 -18.87 4.81 7.03
CA LEU A 271 -19.16 3.93 5.89
C LEU A 271 -20.65 3.90 5.51
N ARG A 272 -21.58 4.08 6.46
CA ARG A 272 -23.01 4.21 6.14
C ARG A 272 -23.30 5.44 5.29
N GLY A 273 -22.58 6.54 5.54
CA GLY A 273 -22.68 7.79 4.81
C GLY A 273 -21.82 7.86 3.54
N LEU A 274 -20.92 6.90 3.33
CA LEU A 274 -20.00 6.91 2.19
C LEU A 274 -20.78 6.86 0.87
N ARG A 275 -20.44 7.80 -0.01
CA ARG A 275 -20.91 7.83 -1.39
C ARG A 275 -19.87 7.19 -2.28
N LEU A 276 -20.29 6.16 -3.00
CA LEU A 276 -19.46 5.46 -3.97
C LEU A 276 -20.00 5.75 -5.36
N ALA A 277 -19.11 6.17 -6.25
CA ALA A 277 -19.37 6.25 -7.67
C ALA A 277 -19.13 4.87 -8.32
N PRO A 278 -19.75 4.56 -9.46
CA PRO A 278 -19.55 3.27 -10.15
C PRO A 278 -18.08 2.89 -10.36
N GLU A 279 -17.25 3.86 -10.75
CA GLU A 279 -15.82 3.68 -11.00
C GLU A 279 -15.03 3.28 -9.75
N ASP A 280 -15.56 3.54 -8.55
CA ASP A 280 -14.89 3.22 -7.29
C ASP A 280 -14.84 1.72 -7.05
N LEU A 281 -15.79 0.93 -7.58
CA LEU A 281 -15.87 -0.52 -7.34
C LEU A 281 -14.63 -1.25 -7.85
N ALA A 282 -14.24 -1.02 -9.11
CA ALA A 282 -13.00 -1.56 -9.65
C ALA A 282 -11.79 -0.68 -9.31
N GLY A 283 -11.94 0.65 -9.31
CA GLY A 283 -10.82 1.55 -9.07
C GLY A 283 -10.18 1.36 -7.70
N ALA A 284 -11.01 1.24 -6.65
CA ALA A 284 -10.51 1.04 -5.29
C ALA A 284 -9.96 -0.38 -5.06
N ALA A 285 -10.55 -1.39 -5.73
CA ALA A 285 -10.03 -2.76 -5.73
C ALA A 285 -8.66 -2.85 -6.43
N ALA A 286 -8.48 -2.18 -7.56
CA ALA A 286 -7.20 -2.12 -8.28
C ALA A 286 -6.11 -1.45 -7.42
N ARG A 287 -6.40 -0.27 -6.84
CA ARG A 287 -5.46 0.42 -5.94
C ARG A 287 -5.02 -0.47 -4.78
N GLN A 288 -5.96 -1.14 -4.11
CA GLN A 288 -5.61 -2.04 -3.00
C GLN A 288 -4.75 -3.22 -3.46
N ALA A 289 -5.05 -3.84 -4.60
CA ALA A 289 -4.22 -4.90 -5.16
C ALA A 289 -2.79 -4.40 -5.45
N GLY A 290 -2.65 -3.19 -6.00
CA GLY A 290 -1.36 -2.55 -6.27
C GLY A 290 -0.57 -2.18 -5.00
N ARG A 291 -1.25 -1.72 -3.94
CA ARG A 291 -0.62 -1.46 -2.63
C ARG A 291 -0.05 -2.73 -2.01
N LEU A 292 -0.82 -3.82 -2.03
CA LEU A 292 -0.35 -5.12 -1.57
C LEU A 292 0.85 -5.60 -2.38
N ALA A 293 0.76 -5.53 -3.71
CA ALA A 293 1.81 -5.99 -4.60
C ALA A 293 3.13 -5.20 -4.45
N SER A 294 3.05 -3.88 -4.33
CA SER A 294 4.24 -3.02 -4.38
C SER A 294 4.89 -2.76 -3.02
N ALA A 295 4.15 -2.95 -1.91
CA ALA A 295 4.65 -2.64 -0.57
C ALA A 295 4.36 -3.76 0.43
N ARG A 296 3.09 -4.06 0.71
CA ARG A 296 2.72 -4.84 1.90
C ARG A 296 3.16 -6.30 1.85
N ILE A 297 3.05 -6.97 0.71
CA ILE A 297 3.52 -8.36 0.59
C ILE A 297 5.05 -8.42 0.73
N ALA A 298 5.80 -7.42 0.26
CA ALA A 298 7.24 -7.42 0.43
C ALA A 298 7.65 -7.21 1.90
N ALA A 299 7.00 -6.26 2.58
CA ALA A 299 7.39 -5.81 3.91
C ALA A 299 6.81 -6.66 5.07
N GLY A 300 5.55 -7.09 4.94
CA GLY A 300 4.72 -7.48 6.08
C GLY A 300 4.28 -6.26 6.90
N GLU A 301 3.12 -6.39 7.55
CA GLU A 301 2.51 -5.43 8.48
C GLU A 301 2.49 -5.99 9.90
N ASP A 302 2.26 -7.30 10.05
CA ASP A 302 2.02 -7.95 11.34
C ASP A 302 3.32 -8.43 12.01
N ARG A 303 4.18 -7.47 12.35
CA ARG A 303 5.57 -7.72 12.77
C ARG A 303 5.72 -8.71 13.91
N TRP A 304 4.78 -8.75 14.85
CA TRP A 304 4.91 -9.55 16.07
C TRP A 304 4.10 -10.83 16.03
N SER A 305 2.93 -10.80 15.39
CA SER A 305 2.06 -11.98 15.25
C SER A 305 2.41 -12.83 14.03
N GLY A 306 3.00 -12.23 12.99
CA GLY A 306 3.28 -12.88 11.71
C GLY A 306 2.01 -13.30 10.96
N ALA A 307 0.90 -12.60 11.20
CA ALA A 307 -0.46 -12.96 10.73
C ALA A 307 -0.83 -12.39 9.35
N ASP A 308 0.16 -11.99 8.56
CA ASP A 308 -0.05 -11.24 7.32
C ASP A 308 -0.81 -12.04 6.25
N LEU A 309 -0.67 -13.37 6.21
CA LEU A 309 -1.31 -14.21 5.18
C LEU A 309 -2.84 -14.26 5.32
N PRO A 310 -3.42 -14.47 6.51
CA PRO A 310 -4.84 -14.26 6.76
C PRO A 310 -5.35 -12.87 6.34
N ASP A 311 -4.55 -11.83 6.59
CA ASP A 311 -4.90 -10.46 6.22
C ASP A 311 -4.90 -10.24 4.70
N ILE A 312 -3.87 -10.74 4.01
CA ILE A 312 -3.79 -10.74 2.55
C ILE A 312 -4.96 -11.53 1.93
N GLU A 313 -5.37 -12.65 2.55
CA GLU A 313 -6.57 -13.41 2.14
C GLU A 313 -7.84 -12.56 2.28
N ALA A 314 -8.02 -11.92 3.43
CA ALA A 314 -9.14 -11.02 3.69
C ALA A 314 -9.15 -9.81 2.73
N ASN A 315 -8.00 -9.24 2.41
CA ASN A 315 -7.91 -8.19 1.40
C ASN A 315 -8.30 -8.70 0.02
N LEU A 316 -7.85 -9.90 -0.39
CA LEU A 316 -8.20 -10.49 -1.68
C LEU A 316 -9.72 -10.73 -1.79
N ASP A 317 -10.37 -11.14 -0.71
CA ASP A 317 -11.85 -11.22 -0.64
C ASP A 317 -12.50 -9.85 -0.91
N GLY A 318 -11.98 -8.78 -0.30
CA GLY A 318 -12.47 -7.41 -0.47
C GLY A 318 -12.27 -6.89 -1.90
N ILE A 319 -11.09 -7.09 -2.47
CA ILE A 319 -10.74 -6.77 -3.86
C ILE A 319 -11.68 -7.52 -4.81
N ALA A 320 -11.83 -8.83 -4.62
CA ALA A 320 -12.69 -9.66 -5.44
C ALA A 320 -14.16 -9.21 -5.34
N ARG A 321 -14.60 -8.82 -4.14
CA ARG A 321 -15.96 -8.33 -3.94
C ARG A 321 -16.23 -7.02 -4.67
N GLY A 322 -15.34 -6.04 -4.58
CA GLY A 322 -15.51 -4.75 -5.26
C GLY A 322 -15.53 -4.90 -6.79
N ALA A 323 -14.47 -5.47 -7.34
CA ALA A 323 -14.32 -5.63 -8.80
C ALA A 323 -15.35 -6.60 -9.39
N GLY A 324 -15.65 -7.70 -8.70
CA GLY A 324 -16.56 -8.75 -9.17
C GLY A 324 -17.99 -8.28 -9.40
N LEU A 325 -18.42 -7.21 -8.72
CA LEU A 325 -19.77 -6.63 -8.91
C LEU A 325 -19.96 -5.96 -10.28
N LEU A 326 -18.86 -5.63 -10.97
CA LEU A 326 -18.89 -5.10 -12.33
C LEU A 326 -18.84 -6.19 -13.40
N LEU A 327 -18.54 -7.46 -13.03
CA LEU A 327 -18.37 -8.54 -14.00
C LEU A 327 -19.53 -8.67 -15.00
N PRO A 328 -20.82 -8.62 -14.62
CA PRO A 328 -21.90 -8.72 -15.60
C PRO A 328 -21.82 -7.65 -16.70
N LEU A 329 -21.49 -6.41 -16.33
CA LEU A 329 -21.38 -5.29 -17.28
C LEU A 329 -20.11 -5.40 -18.13
N VAL A 330 -19.00 -5.84 -17.52
CA VAL A 330 -17.73 -5.99 -18.21
C VAL A 330 -17.76 -7.19 -19.16
N THR A 331 -18.43 -8.29 -18.82
CA THR A 331 -18.58 -9.46 -19.69
C THR A 331 -19.33 -9.11 -20.97
N ASP A 332 -20.41 -8.34 -20.85
CA ASP A 332 -21.22 -7.91 -22.01
C ASP A 332 -20.44 -6.93 -22.91
N ALA A 333 -19.69 -6.00 -22.31
CA ALA A 333 -18.96 -4.97 -23.07
C ALA A 333 -17.58 -5.43 -23.58
N ALA A 334 -16.91 -6.32 -22.85
CA ALA A 334 -15.49 -6.61 -22.94
C ALA A 334 -15.13 -8.02 -22.41
N PRO A 335 -15.59 -9.10 -23.07
CA PRO A 335 -15.45 -10.46 -22.55
C PRO A 335 -13.99 -10.88 -22.31
N ASP A 336 -13.03 -10.37 -23.10
CA ASP A 336 -11.61 -10.65 -22.89
C ASP A 336 -11.07 -10.02 -21.59
N ILE A 337 -11.57 -8.85 -21.20
CA ILE A 337 -11.21 -8.19 -19.93
C ILE A 337 -11.84 -8.93 -18.76
N ALA A 338 -13.10 -9.36 -18.87
CA ALA A 338 -13.76 -10.19 -17.86
C ALA A 338 -13.00 -11.51 -17.63
N ARG A 339 -12.65 -12.22 -18.72
CA ARG A 339 -11.85 -13.45 -18.64
C ARG A 339 -10.48 -13.21 -18.01
N ALA A 340 -9.79 -12.14 -18.41
CA ALA A 340 -8.51 -11.79 -17.81
C ALA A 340 -8.63 -11.54 -16.29
N TYR A 341 -9.66 -10.81 -15.85
CA TYR A 341 -9.92 -10.61 -14.43
C TYR A 341 -10.12 -11.95 -13.68
N GLU A 342 -10.97 -12.84 -14.20
CA GLU A 342 -11.25 -14.13 -13.58
C GLU A 342 -9.99 -15.01 -13.50
N GLU A 343 -9.20 -15.08 -14.58
CA GLU A 343 -7.94 -15.80 -14.63
C GLU A 343 -6.92 -15.25 -13.62
N ARG A 344 -6.77 -13.93 -13.52
CA ARG A 344 -5.83 -13.32 -12.56
C ARG A 344 -6.30 -13.45 -11.12
N LEU A 345 -7.60 -13.37 -10.86
CA LEU A 345 -8.15 -13.62 -9.53
C LEU A 345 -7.92 -15.07 -9.10
N ALA A 346 -8.15 -16.03 -10.01
CA ALA A 346 -7.86 -17.43 -9.75
C ALA A 346 -6.36 -17.67 -9.50
N ALA A 347 -5.48 -17.02 -10.27
CA ALA A 347 -4.03 -17.09 -10.06
C ALA A 347 -3.60 -16.52 -8.70
N ALA A 348 -4.14 -15.37 -8.28
CA ALA A 348 -3.86 -14.79 -6.97
C ALA A 348 -4.33 -15.70 -5.81
N ARG A 349 -5.53 -16.29 -5.92
CA ARG A 349 -6.02 -17.28 -4.96
C ARG A 349 -5.12 -18.53 -4.92
N ALA A 350 -4.67 -19.01 -6.07
CA ALA A 350 -3.78 -20.17 -6.13
C ALA A 350 -2.40 -19.86 -5.54
N ALA A 351 -1.85 -18.67 -5.81
CA ALA A 351 -0.58 -18.22 -5.24
C ALA A 351 -0.66 -18.15 -3.70
N LEU A 352 -1.77 -17.62 -3.16
CA LEU A 352 -2.02 -17.56 -1.73
C LEU A 352 -2.28 -18.95 -1.12
N ALA A 353 -3.03 -19.82 -1.80
CA ALA A 353 -3.23 -21.20 -1.34
C ALA A 353 -1.90 -21.97 -1.27
N ALA A 354 -0.96 -21.70 -2.17
CA ALA A 354 0.36 -22.30 -2.18
C ALA A 354 1.26 -21.86 -1.01
N THR A 355 0.87 -20.82 -0.25
CA THR A 355 1.58 -20.42 0.98
C THR A 355 0.99 -21.05 2.24
N ARG A 356 -0.10 -21.83 2.13
CA ARG A 356 -0.70 -22.54 3.27
C ARG A 356 0.25 -23.61 3.80
N SER A 357 0.12 -23.89 5.10
CA SER A 357 0.84 -24.96 5.78
C SER A 357 -0.14 -25.92 6.46
N ASP A 358 0.33 -27.13 6.79
CA ASP A 358 -0.49 -28.16 7.46
C ASP A 358 -0.80 -27.85 8.94
N GLY A 359 -0.50 -26.63 9.41
CA GLY A 359 -0.74 -26.19 10.79
C GLY A 359 -2.21 -25.87 11.08
N ALA A 360 -2.56 -25.81 12.36
CA ALA A 360 -3.93 -25.55 12.83
C ALA A 360 -4.52 -24.22 12.33
N ASP A 361 -3.66 -23.21 12.11
CA ASP A 361 -4.04 -21.88 11.65
C ASP A 361 -4.03 -21.75 10.11
N GLY A 362 -3.65 -22.80 9.39
CA GLY A 362 -3.65 -22.89 7.93
C GLY A 362 -2.58 -22.07 7.20
N TYR A 363 -1.83 -21.20 7.88
CA TYR A 363 -0.72 -20.41 7.34
C TYR A 363 0.51 -20.47 8.26
N PRO A 364 1.74 -20.47 7.71
CA PRO A 364 2.94 -20.26 8.50
C PRO A 364 3.05 -18.79 8.95
N PRO A 365 3.79 -18.49 10.04
CA PRO A 365 4.17 -17.12 10.35
C PRO A 365 4.89 -16.48 9.16
N TYR A 366 4.60 -15.20 8.91
CA TYR A 366 5.06 -14.53 7.68
C TYR A 366 6.58 -14.47 7.50
N ASP A 367 7.32 -14.41 8.61
CA ASP A 367 8.78 -14.44 8.61
C ASP A 367 9.35 -15.78 8.08
N LYS A 368 8.56 -16.86 8.09
CA LYS A 368 8.90 -18.17 7.52
C LYS A 368 8.58 -18.30 6.04
N LEU A 369 7.83 -17.36 5.46
CA LEU A 369 7.60 -17.35 4.03
C LEU A 369 8.88 -16.88 3.33
N ASP A 370 9.44 -17.72 2.45
CA ASP A 370 10.66 -17.37 1.74
C ASP A 370 10.43 -16.20 0.76
N LYS A 371 11.51 -15.48 0.44
CA LYS A 371 11.43 -14.33 -0.47
C LYS A 371 10.84 -14.71 -1.83
N PRO A 372 11.24 -15.83 -2.48
CA PRO A 372 10.63 -16.24 -3.75
C PRO A 372 9.11 -16.44 -3.69
N ALA A 373 8.57 -16.97 -2.60
CA ALA A 373 7.13 -17.12 -2.41
C ALA A 373 6.44 -15.78 -2.24
N ARG A 374 7.01 -14.85 -1.47
CA ARG A 374 6.52 -13.47 -1.35
C ARG A 374 6.53 -12.75 -2.71
N ASP A 375 7.62 -12.87 -3.46
CA ASP A 375 7.74 -12.26 -4.80
C ASP A 375 6.68 -12.82 -5.77
N ARG A 376 6.43 -14.14 -5.75
CA ARG A 376 5.36 -14.76 -6.57
C ARG A 376 3.97 -14.27 -6.16
N LEU A 377 3.71 -14.17 -4.86
CA LEU A 377 2.45 -13.66 -4.35
C LEU A 377 2.25 -12.20 -4.78
N ALA A 378 3.25 -11.34 -4.56
CA ALA A 378 3.24 -9.95 -4.98
C ALA A 378 3.00 -9.79 -6.50
N ALA A 379 3.68 -10.59 -7.33
CA ALA A 379 3.49 -10.58 -8.77
C ALA A 379 2.05 -10.95 -9.17
N SER A 380 1.44 -11.93 -8.48
CA SER A 380 0.04 -12.31 -8.76
C SER A 380 -0.95 -11.18 -8.44
N PHE A 381 -0.71 -10.39 -7.40
CA PHE A 381 -1.50 -9.21 -7.07
C PHE A 381 -1.27 -8.05 -8.05
N ALA A 382 -0.04 -7.86 -8.52
CA ALA A 382 0.25 -6.88 -9.58
C ALA A 382 -0.44 -7.22 -10.91
N ASP A 383 -0.51 -8.50 -11.26
CA ASP A 383 -1.24 -8.93 -12.46
C ASP A 383 -2.76 -8.79 -12.28
N LEU A 384 -3.28 -9.05 -11.08
CA LEU A 384 -4.68 -8.82 -10.74
C LEU A 384 -5.04 -7.32 -10.80
N GLU A 385 -4.19 -6.45 -10.24
CA GLU A 385 -4.34 -4.99 -10.30
C GLU A 385 -4.49 -4.50 -11.74
N LYS A 386 -3.58 -4.90 -12.64
CA LYS A 386 -3.64 -4.55 -14.07
C LYS A 386 -4.94 -5.03 -14.72
N ALA A 387 -5.42 -6.23 -14.39
CA ALA A 387 -6.64 -6.78 -14.95
C ALA A 387 -7.88 -5.99 -14.49
N ILE A 388 -7.94 -5.62 -13.20
CA ILE A 388 -9.02 -4.80 -12.62
C ILE A 388 -9.00 -3.38 -13.20
N ALA A 389 -7.81 -2.77 -13.35
CA ALA A 389 -7.67 -1.41 -13.88
C ALA A 389 -8.27 -1.25 -15.29
N GLY A 390 -8.32 -2.33 -16.08
CA GLY A 390 -8.97 -2.36 -17.39
C GLY A 390 -10.51 -2.33 -17.34
N MET A 391 -11.15 -2.70 -16.22
CA MET A 391 -12.60 -2.87 -16.13
C MET A 391 -13.36 -1.55 -16.33
N ASN A 392 -12.96 -0.48 -15.64
CA ASN A 392 -13.63 0.82 -15.71
C ASN A 392 -13.67 1.37 -17.15
N SER A 393 -12.52 1.41 -17.81
CA SER A 393 -12.40 1.86 -19.20
C SER A 393 -13.22 0.99 -20.15
N ALA A 394 -13.27 -0.33 -19.89
CA ALA A 394 -14.00 -1.29 -20.72
C ALA A 394 -15.52 -1.05 -20.78
N ILE A 395 -16.08 -0.42 -19.74
CA ILE A 395 -17.50 -0.05 -19.63
C ILE A 395 -17.73 1.46 -19.62
N GLY A 396 -16.76 2.26 -20.07
CA GLY A 396 -16.91 3.71 -20.24
C GLY A 396 -17.07 4.48 -18.92
N LEU A 397 -16.57 3.95 -17.82
CA LEU A 397 -16.43 4.66 -16.55
C LEU A 397 -15.05 5.34 -16.54
N GLU A 398 -14.98 6.61 -16.94
CA GLU A 398 -13.77 7.44 -16.91
C GLU A 398 -13.93 8.69 -16.03
#